data_AF-A0A5C5T2F6-F1
#
_entry.id   AF-A0A5C5T2F6-F1
#
_cell.length_a   1.000
_cell.length_b   1.000
_cell.length_c   1.000
_cell.angle_alpha   90.00
_cell.angle_beta   90.00
_cell.angle_gamma   90.00
#
_symmetry.space_group_name_H-M   'P 1'
#
loop_
_entity.id
_entity.type
_entity.pdbx_description
1 polymer ?
#
loop_
_entity_poly.entity_id
_entity_poly.type
_entity_poly.pdbx_seq_one_letter_code
_entity_poly.pdbx_strand_id
1 'polypeptide(L)'
;MKNDFRMQYPLWMMGFIVVLGMFAYGVSSPVTNVVNTETEQSIMIEFEPVAGFFVVGTAALYIIMLVIFIFRLLRHNKKNPNQKVSPFSVRPLEYLEQDEGMTYITRKASQKVYTFMSWSLPMLAVFAMVTPLPRLFIVWGILLVALIQYVIYYLEIRKHFKEEIE
;
A
#
# COMPACT_ATOMS: atom_id res chain seq x y z
N MET A 1 12.75 -18.92 10.81
CA MET A 1 11.60 -18.00 10.99
C MET A 1 11.65 -16.67 10.22
N LYS A 2 12.79 -16.14 9.74
CA LYS A 2 12.86 -14.90 8.92
C LYS A 2 12.11 -14.92 7.56
N ASN A 3 11.64 -16.09 7.11
CA ASN A 3 11.05 -16.31 5.79
C ASN A 3 9.53 -16.55 5.83
N ASP A 4 8.86 -16.26 6.94
CA ASP A 4 7.39 -16.33 6.96
C ASP A 4 6.79 -15.26 6.06
N PHE A 5 5.95 -15.70 5.13
CA PHE A 5 5.26 -14.83 4.19
C PHE A 5 4.31 -13.87 4.90
N ARG A 6 3.74 -14.26 6.04
CA ARG A 6 2.82 -13.45 6.84
C ARG A 6 3.51 -12.22 7.44
N MET A 7 4.77 -12.34 7.82
CA MET A 7 5.58 -11.23 8.31
C MET A 7 6.12 -10.35 7.15
N GLN A 8 6.34 -10.95 5.98
CA GLN A 8 6.82 -10.24 4.79
C GLN A 8 5.72 -9.48 4.05
N TYR A 9 4.48 -9.97 4.08
CA TYR A 9 3.38 -9.39 3.30
C TYR A 9 3.06 -7.93 3.71
N PRO A 10 2.91 -7.58 5.01
CA PRO A 10 2.71 -6.18 5.42
C PRO A 10 3.87 -5.28 4.98
N LEU A 11 5.12 -5.78 4.99
CA LEU A 11 6.29 -5.04 4.53
C LEU A 11 6.23 -4.74 3.03
N TRP A 12 5.77 -5.71 2.23
CA TRP A 12 5.53 -5.50 0.80
C TRP A 12 4.45 -4.43 0.57
N MET A 13 3.33 -4.51 1.29
CA MET A 13 2.25 -3.52 1.17
C MET A 13 2.73 -2.11 1.54
N MET A 14 3.49 -1.95 2.62
CA MET A 14 4.12 -0.67 2.99
C MET A 14 5.04 -0.16 1.88
N GLY A 15 5.87 -1.03 1.30
CA GLY A 15 6.73 -0.67 0.16
C GLY A 15 5.94 -0.19 -1.05
N PHE A 16 4.87 -0.89 -1.43
CA PHE A 16 4.00 -0.49 -2.53
C PHE A 16 3.34 0.87 -2.28
N ILE A 17 2.86 1.12 -1.06
CA ILE A 17 2.28 2.41 -0.67
C ILE A 17 3.28 3.55 -0.80
N VAL A 18 4.53 3.36 -0.34
CA VAL A 18 5.58 4.38 -0.44
C VAL A 18 5.89 4.70 -1.90
N VAL A 19 6.06 3.68 -2.74
CA VAL A 19 6.32 3.89 -4.18
C VAL A 19 5.13 4.55 -4.88
N LEU A 20 3.90 4.19 -4.50
CA LEU A 20 2.71 4.83 -5.02
C LEU A 20 2.60 6.30 -4.60
N GLY A 21 3.05 6.65 -3.39
CA GLY A 21 3.14 8.04 -2.92
C GLY A 21 4.15 8.87 -3.70
N MET A 22 5.31 8.28 -4.02
CA MET A 22 6.30 8.89 -4.92
C MET A 22 5.75 9.06 -6.34
N PHE A 23 5.06 8.06 -6.87
CA PHE A 23 4.42 8.16 -8.18
C PHE A 23 3.35 9.27 -8.20
N ALA A 24 2.50 9.35 -7.17
CA ALA A 24 1.48 10.40 -7.05
C ALA A 24 2.10 11.80 -7.04
N TYR A 25 3.24 11.98 -6.36
CA TYR A 25 4.01 13.22 -6.41
C TYR A 25 4.49 13.55 -7.82
N GLY A 26 5.09 12.58 -8.51
CA GLY A 26 5.62 12.77 -9.86
C GLY A 26 4.54 13.18 -10.86
N VAL A 27 3.36 12.55 -10.79
CA VAL A 27 2.22 12.86 -11.67
C VAL A 27 1.56 14.19 -11.33
N SER A 28 1.61 14.60 -10.06
CA SER A 28 0.98 15.85 -9.59
C SER A 28 1.92 17.06 -9.60
N SER A 29 3.20 16.86 -9.91
CA SER A 29 4.18 17.94 -10.09
C SER A 29 3.77 18.76 -11.32
N PRO A 30 3.40 20.04 -11.16
CA PRO A 30 2.79 20.80 -12.23
C PRO A 30 3.80 21.16 -13.32
N VAL A 31 3.44 20.88 -14.57
CA VAL A 31 3.73 21.76 -15.71
C VAL A 31 2.48 21.71 -16.61
N THR A 32 1.65 22.74 -16.54
CA THR A 32 0.56 22.93 -17.50
C THR A 32 0.68 24.33 -18.08
N ASN A 33 1.29 24.45 -19.25
CA ASN A 33 1.06 25.61 -20.10
C ASN A 33 -0.24 25.36 -20.85
N VAL A 34 -1.27 26.17 -20.54
CA VAL A 34 -2.51 26.19 -21.31
C VAL A 34 -2.25 26.99 -22.58
N VAL A 35 -2.01 26.31 -23.70
CA VAL A 35 -1.99 26.95 -25.02
C VAL A 35 -3.43 26.96 -25.54
N ASN A 36 -4.11 28.10 -25.48
CA ASN A 36 -5.40 28.29 -26.13
C ASN A 36 -5.16 28.51 -27.63
N THR A 37 -5.56 27.55 -28.47
CA THR A 37 -5.75 27.78 -29.90
C THR A 37 -7.22 27.52 -30.24
N GLU A 38 -7.84 28.42 -31.01
CA GLU A 38 -9.30 28.58 -31.14
C GLU A 38 -10.10 27.38 -31.70
N THR A 39 -9.45 26.29 -32.12
CA THR A 39 -10.11 25.21 -32.89
C THR A 39 -9.92 23.79 -32.38
N GLU A 40 -8.99 23.49 -31.46
CA GLU A 40 -8.79 22.12 -30.95
C GLU A 40 -8.36 22.09 -29.47
N GLN A 41 -9.13 21.40 -28.61
CA GLN A 41 -8.68 21.03 -27.27
C GLN A 41 -7.76 19.81 -27.36
N SER A 42 -6.45 20.06 -27.43
CA SER A 42 -5.45 19.02 -27.20
C SER A 42 -4.81 19.21 -25.82
N ILE A 43 -4.82 18.15 -25.00
CA ILE A 43 -4.13 18.14 -23.71
C ILE A 43 -2.68 17.74 -24.00
N MET A 44 -1.80 18.73 -24.20
CA MET A 44 -0.37 18.49 -24.31
C MET A 44 0.24 18.53 -22.91
N ILE A 45 0.68 17.37 -22.41
CA ILE A 45 1.35 17.27 -21.11
C ILE A 45 2.85 17.40 -21.36
N GLU A 46 3.40 18.60 -21.23
CA GLU A 46 4.86 18.81 -21.24
C GLU A 46 5.43 18.47 -19.87
N PHE A 47 5.92 17.26 -19.68
CA PHE A 47 6.77 16.98 -18.53
C PHE A 47 8.17 17.54 -18.81
N GLU A 48 8.69 18.37 -17.91
CA GLU A 48 10.13 18.63 -17.88
C GLU A 48 10.85 17.26 -17.87
N PRO A 49 11.93 17.04 -18.65
CA PRO A 49 12.55 15.72 -18.77
C PRO A 49 12.80 15.04 -17.43
N VAL A 50 13.20 15.80 -16.40
CA VAL A 50 13.43 15.32 -15.04
C VAL A 50 12.15 14.76 -14.38
N ALA A 51 11.03 15.46 -14.49
CA ALA A 51 9.75 14.99 -13.97
C ALA A 51 9.26 13.75 -14.72
N GLY A 52 9.42 13.72 -16.05
CA GLY A 52 9.11 12.56 -16.89
C GLY A 52 9.94 11.33 -16.49
N PHE A 53 11.25 11.49 -16.32
CA PHE A 53 12.13 10.42 -15.84
C PHE A 53 11.74 9.93 -14.44
N PHE A 54 11.32 10.83 -13.55
CA PHE A 54 10.89 10.45 -12.21
C PHE A 54 9.59 9.62 -12.22
N VAL A 55 8.59 10.02 -13.01
CA VAL A 55 7.33 9.26 -13.17
C VAL A 55 7.59 7.89 -13.79
N VAL A 56 8.36 7.84 -14.87
CA VAL A 56 8.71 6.58 -15.54
C VAL A 56 9.54 5.67 -14.62
N GLY A 57 10.51 6.23 -13.90
CA GLY A 57 11.35 5.50 -12.96
C GLY A 57 10.56 4.92 -11.79
N THR A 58 9.64 5.70 -11.19
CA THR A 58 8.77 5.22 -10.10
C THR A 58 7.77 4.16 -10.59
N ALA A 59 7.21 4.32 -11.80
CA ALA A 59 6.35 3.30 -12.42
C ALA A 59 7.12 2.00 -12.70
N ALA A 60 8.32 2.09 -13.26
CA ALA A 60 9.18 0.94 -13.50
C ALA A 60 9.54 0.21 -12.18
N LEU A 61 9.89 0.96 -11.13
CA LEU A 61 10.13 0.40 -9.80
C LEU A 61 8.91 -0.34 -9.26
N TYR A 62 7.72 0.25 -9.40
CA TYR A 62 6.47 -0.39 -8.98
C TYR A 62 6.24 -1.72 -9.70
N ILE A 63 6.43 -1.77 -11.03
CA ILE A 63 6.32 -2.99 -11.83
C ILE A 63 7.34 -4.04 -11.38
N ILE A 64 8.60 -3.64 -11.17
CA ILE A 64 9.65 -4.55 -10.68
C ILE A 64 9.26 -5.14 -9.33
N MET A 65 8.79 -4.32 -8.39
CA MET A 65 8.31 -4.78 -7.09
C MET A 65 7.14 -5.76 -7.22
N LEU A 66 6.19 -5.47 -8.11
CA LEU A 66 5.04 -6.32 -8.37
C LEU A 66 5.47 -7.69 -8.92
N VAL A 67 6.39 -7.71 -9.87
CA VAL A 67 6.96 -8.95 -10.42
C VAL A 67 7.64 -9.78 -9.32
N ILE A 68 8.49 -9.15 -8.50
CA ILE A 68 9.18 -9.84 -7.39
C ILE A 68 8.16 -10.39 -6.38
N PHE A 69 7.13 -9.60 -6.05
CA PHE A 69 6.08 -10.01 -5.14
C PHE A 69 5.30 -11.23 -5.67
N ILE A 70 4.91 -11.22 -6.94
CA ILE A 70 4.25 -12.38 -7.59
C ILE A 70 5.15 -13.61 -7.55
N PHE A 71 6.44 -13.49 -7.88
CA PHE A 71 7.35 -14.63 -7.79
C PHE A 71 7.46 -15.20 -6.37
N ARG A 72 7.49 -14.34 -5.35
CA ARG A 72 7.47 -14.79 -3.94
C ARG A 72 6.16 -15.48 -3.57
N LEU A 73 5.03 -14.93 -4.00
CA LEU A 73 3.70 -15.49 -3.79
C LEU A 73 3.57 -16.89 -4.43
N LEU A 74 3.99 -17.03 -5.69
CA LEU A 74 3.99 -18.32 -6.39
C LEU A 74 4.88 -19.33 -5.69
N ARG A 75 6.07 -18.92 -5.22
CA ARG A 75 6.97 -19.77 -4.44
C ARG A 75 6.35 -20.20 -3.11
N HIS A 76 5.63 -19.31 -2.43
CA HIS A 76 4.89 -19.62 -1.21
C HIS A 76 3.78 -20.65 -1.48
N ASN A 77 2.96 -20.42 -2.51
CA ASN A 77 1.87 -21.33 -2.90
C ASN A 77 2.37 -22.73 -3.30
N LYS A 78 3.55 -22.82 -3.94
CA LYS A 78 4.17 -24.11 -4.27
C LYS A 78 4.63 -24.87 -3.02
N LYS A 79 5.08 -24.16 -1.98
CA LYS A 79 5.52 -24.76 -0.71
C LYS A 79 4.35 -25.13 0.21
N ASN A 80 3.27 -24.35 0.17
CA ASN A 80 2.09 -24.52 1.02
C ASN A 80 0.84 -24.77 0.16
N PRO A 81 0.70 -25.96 -0.46
CA PRO A 81 -0.41 -26.25 -1.36
C PRO A 81 -1.79 -26.24 -0.67
N ASN A 82 -1.83 -26.44 0.65
CA ASN A 82 -3.04 -26.42 1.46
C ASN A 82 -3.44 -25.01 1.93
N GLN A 83 -2.55 -24.02 1.80
CA GLN A 83 -2.76 -22.63 2.22
C GLN A 83 -2.42 -21.68 1.07
N LYS A 84 -3.03 -21.92 -0.10
CA LYS A 84 -2.78 -21.09 -1.29
C LYS A 84 -3.37 -19.71 -1.09
N VAL A 85 -2.55 -18.71 -1.35
CA VAL A 85 -2.96 -17.31 -1.41
C VAL A 85 -3.23 -16.96 -2.87
N SER A 86 -4.47 -16.63 -3.20
CA SER A 86 -4.79 -16.07 -4.51
C SER A 86 -4.44 -14.57 -4.53
N PRO A 87 -3.75 -14.07 -5.58
CA PRO A 87 -3.46 -12.65 -5.72
C PRO A 87 -4.71 -11.76 -5.89
N PHE A 88 -5.86 -12.36 -6.24
CA PHE A 88 -7.14 -11.67 -6.41
C PHE A 88 -8.17 -12.10 -5.36
N SER A 89 -7.74 -12.75 -4.28
CA SER A 89 -8.64 -13.11 -3.19
C SER A 89 -9.14 -11.84 -2.51
N VAL A 90 -10.45 -11.68 -2.41
CA VAL A 90 -11.09 -10.67 -1.53
C VAL A 90 -10.96 -11.09 -0.06
N ARG A 91 -10.73 -12.37 0.22
CA ARG A 91 -10.52 -12.86 1.58
C ARG A 91 -9.14 -12.42 2.09
N PRO A 92 -9.09 -11.75 3.24
CA PRO A 92 -7.84 -11.45 3.94
C PRO A 92 -7.02 -12.71 4.22
N LEU A 93 -5.70 -12.55 4.27
CA LEU A 93 -4.75 -13.64 4.50
C LEU A 93 -4.92 -14.29 5.88
N GLU A 94 -5.42 -13.52 6.84
CA GLU A 94 -5.69 -13.90 8.22
C GLU A 94 -6.73 -15.03 8.31
N TYR A 95 -7.60 -15.18 7.30
CA TYR A 95 -8.61 -16.24 7.28
C TYR A 95 -8.11 -17.55 6.69
N LEU A 96 -6.86 -17.60 6.21
CA LEU A 96 -6.24 -18.81 5.68
C LEU A 96 -5.40 -19.55 6.73
N GLU A 97 -5.36 -19.03 7.96
CA GLU A 97 -4.62 -19.62 9.06
C GLU A 97 -5.36 -20.85 9.60
N GLN A 98 -4.62 -21.94 9.77
CA GLN A 98 -5.14 -23.22 10.30
C GLN A 98 -4.68 -23.47 11.75
N ASP A 99 -3.80 -22.60 12.25
CA ASP A 99 -3.28 -22.64 13.61
C ASP A 99 -4.12 -21.71 14.49
N GLU A 100 -4.68 -22.25 15.56
CA GLU A 100 -5.51 -21.51 16.50
C GLU A 100 -4.72 -20.39 17.21
N GLY A 101 -3.44 -20.64 17.51
CA GLY A 101 -2.56 -19.65 18.15
C GLY A 101 -2.33 -18.45 17.23
N MET A 102 -2.04 -18.71 15.95
CA MET A 102 -1.85 -17.64 14.98
C MET A 102 -3.15 -16.88 14.70
N THR A 103 -4.27 -17.59 14.62
CA THR A 103 -5.59 -16.99 14.43
C THR A 103 -5.91 -15.99 15.55
N TYR A 104 -5.49 -16.27 16.78
CA TYR A 104 -5.65 -15.35 17.89
C TYR A 104 -4.80 -14.08 17.71
N ILE A 105 -3.53 -14.23 17.30
CA ILE A 105 -2.60 -13.12 17.06
C ILE A 105 -3.11 -12.22 15.93
N THR A 106 -3.46 -12.78 14.77
CA THR A 106 -3.94 -12.03 13.60
C THR A 106 -5.29 -11.38 13.85
N ARG A 107 -6.18 -12.01 14.64
CA ARG A 107 -7.42 -11.39 15.11
C ARG A 107 -7.14 -10.15 15.95
N LYS A 108 -6.21 -10.23 16.90
CA LYS A 108 -5.84 -9.10 17.77
C LYS A 108 -5.21 -7.95 16.98
N ALA A 109 -4.35 -8.26 16.02
CA ALA A 109 -3.78 -7.28 15.09
C ALA A 109 -4.87 -6.61 14.24
N SER A 110 -5.77 -7.41 13.66
CA SER A 110 -6.90 -6.92 12.86
C SER A 110 -7.85 -6.03 13.67
N GLN A 111 -8.12 -6.36 14.93
CA GLN A 111 -8.93 -5.52 15.82
C GLN A 111 -8.31 -4.14 16.03
N LYS A 112 -6.99 -4.05 16.27
CA LYS A 112 -6.30 -2.77 16.40
C LYS A 112 -6.37 -1.93 15.13
N VAL A 113 -6.16 -2.56 13.98
CA VAL A 113 -6.29 -1.90 12.67
C VAL A 113 -7.71 -1.39 12.44
N TYR A 114 -8.71 -2.21 12.77
CA TYR A 114 -10.12 -1.82 12.64
C TYR A 114 -10.46 -0.62 13.52
N THR A 115 -10.04 -0.61 14.80
CA THR A 115 -10.22 0.53 15.70
C THR A 115 -9.50 1.78 15.20
N PHE A 116 -8.31 1.64 14.61
CA PHE A 116 -7.64 2.77 13.98
C PHE A 116 -8.45 3.30 12.79
N MET A 117 -8.87 2.41 11.88
CA MET A 117 -9.61 2.76 10.67
C MET A 117 -10.96 3.40 10.94
N SER A 118 -11.67 2.97 12.00
CA SER A 118 -12.96 3.52 12.39
C SER A 118 -12.90 5.01 12.73
N TRP A 119 -11.73 5.51 13.17
CA TRP A 119 -11.52 6.92 13.50
C TRP A 119 -10.74 7.67 12.42
N SER A 120 -9.73 7.03 11.81
CA SER A 120 -8.85 7.69 10.85
C SER A 120 -9.55 8.07 9.55
N LEU A 121 -10.46 7.23 9.03
CA LEU A 121 -11.19 7.52 7.79
C LEU A 121 -12.19 8.69 7.95
N PRO A 122 -13.06 8.71 8.98
CA PRO A 122 -13.90 9.89 9.23
C PRO A 122 -13.09 11.16 9.49
N MET A 123 -12.00 11.08 10.26
CA MET A 123 -11.15 12.23 10.54
C MET A 123 -10.51 12.76 9.25
N LEU A 124 -10.01 11.89 8.38
CA LEU A 124 -9.46 12.26 7.07
C LEU A 124 -10.54 12.90 6.19
N ALA A 125 -11.77 12.38 6.20
CA ALA A 125 -12.88 12.94 5.44
C ALA A 125 -13.26 14.35 5.92
N VAL A 126 -13.40 14.54 7.24
CA VAL A 126 -13.66 15.87 7.83
C VAL A 126 -12.53 16.84 7.49
N PHE A 127 -11.28 16.40 7.63
CA PHE A 127 -10.11 17.21 7.28
C PHE A 127 -10.13 17.62 5.81
N ALA A 128 -10.44 16.70 4.89
CA ALA A 128 -10.54 16.98 3.46
C ALA A 128 -11.71 17.89 3.09
N MET A 129 -12.81 17.89 3.86
CA MET A 129 -13.96 18.78 3.64
C MET A 129 -13.73 20.21 4.11
N VAL A 130 -13.02 20.39 5.22
CA VAL A 130 -12.84 21.69 5.88
C VAL A 130 -11.61 22.44 5.35
N THR A 131 -10.62 21.72 4.81
CA THR A 131 -9.36 22.33 4.34
C THR A 131 -9.34 22.48 2.82
N PRO A 132 -8.92 23.64 2.27
CA PRO A 132 -8.78 23.85 0.83
C PRO A 132 -7.47 23.23 0.31
N LEU A 133 -7.22 21.95 0.60
CA LEU A 133 -5.98 21.29 0.22
C LEU A 133 -5.99 20.83 -1.25
N PRO A 134 -4.85 20.93 -1.95
CA PRO A 134 -4.68 20.29 -3.24
C PRO A 134 -4.96 18.78 -3.16
N ARG A 135 -5.49 18.21 -4.26
CA ARG A 135 -5.84 16.78 -4.36
C ARG A 135 -4.69 15.85 -3.97
N LEU A 136 -3.45 16.23 -4.27
CA LEU A 136 -2.25 15.47 -3.90
C LEU A 136 -2.15 15.22 -2.38
N PHE A 137 -2.44 16.23 -1.55
CA PHE A 137 -2.39 16.08 -0.09
C PHE A 137 -3.49 15.15 0.43
N ILE A 138 -4.66 15.14 -0.22
CA ILE A 138 -5.73 14.19 0.11
C ILE A 138 -5.27 12.77 -0.23
N VAL A 139 -4.68 12.56 -1.41
CA VAL A 139 -4.12 11.26 -1.82
C VAL A 139 -3.05 10.80 -0.84
N TRP A 140 -2.11 11.67 -0.47
CA TRP A 140 -1.10 11.36 0.54
C TRP A 140 -1.69 11.07 1.91
N GLY A 141 -2.76 11.76 2.32
CA GLY A 141 -3.48 11.45 3.55
C GLY A 141 -4.07 10.04 3.54
N ILE A 142 -4.70 9.64 2.42
CA ILE A 142 -5.21 8.26 2.24
C ILE A 142 -4.06 7.25 2.30
N LEU A 143 -2.96 7.51 1.59
CA LEU A 143 -1.78 6.64 1.61
C LEU A 143 -1.13 6.56 2.99
N LEU A 144 -1.14 7.65 3.76
CA LEU A 144 -0.61 7.68 5.13
C LEU A 144 -1.47 6.82 6.06
N VAL A 145 -2.80 6.95 5.99
CA VAL A 145 -3.73 6.08 6.73
C VAL A 145 -3.49 4.61 6.34
N ALA A 146 -3.36 4.35 5.03
CA ALA A 146 -3.06 3.02 4.51
C ALA A 146 -1.68 2.50 4.97
N LEU A 147 -0.69 3.37 5.16
CA LEU A 147 0.62 2.98 5.67
C LEU A 147 0.55 2.63 7.16
N ILE A 148 -0.12 3.47 7.96
CA ILE A 148 -0.24 3.31 9.40
C ILE A 148 -0.98 2.00 9.75
N GLN A 149 -2.03 1.62 9.01
CA GLN A 149 -2.70 0.32 9.26
C GLN A 149 -1.71 -0.86 9.15
N TYR A 150 -0.82 -0.86 8.15
CA TYR A 150 0.14 -1.95 7.96
C TYR A 150 1.28 -1.89 8.97
N VAL A 151 1.66 -0.69 9.43
CA VAL A 151 2.61 -0.51 10.54
C VAL A 151 2.02 -1.09 11.83
N ILE A 152 0.78 -0.72 12.20
CA ILE A 152 0.11 -1.24 13.39
C ILE A 152 0.03 -2.77 13.33
N TYR A 153 -0.42 -3.30 12.20
CA TYR A 153 -0.53 -4.74 11.98
C TYR A 153 0.83 -5.45 12.13
N TYR A 154 1.87 -4.94 11.46
CA TYR A 154 3.21 -5.51 11.50
C TYR A 154 3.80 -5.49 12.91
N LEU A 155 3.65 -4.38 13.64
CA LEU A 155 4.15 -4.25 15.00
C LEU A 155 3.45 -5.21 15.95
N GLU A 156 2.13 -5.37 15.85
CA GLU A 156 1.39 -6.29 16.69
C GLU A 156 1.82 -7.73 16.44
N ILE A 157 1.86 -8.15 15.17
CA ILE A 157 2.33 -9.49 14.80
C ILE A 157 3.76 -9.72 15.33
N ARG A 158 4.68 -8.80 15.03
CA ARG A 158 6.09 -8.94 15.43
C ARG A 158 6.27 -9.03 16.95
N LYS A 159 5.38 -8.42 17.74
CA LYS A 159 5.42 -8.51 19.19
C LYS A 159 5.18 -9.95 19.66
N HIS A 160 4.09 -10.58 19.22
CA HIS A 160 3.74 -11.95 19.62
C HIS A 160 4.79 -12.98 19.14
N PHE A 161 5.37 -12.77 17.96
CA PHE A 161 6.45 -13.62 17.46
C PHE A 161 7.79 -13.49 18.20
N LYS A 162 7.99 -12.43 19.01
CA LYS A 162 9.16 -12.32 19.89
C LYS A 162 8.93 -13.00 21.23
N GLU A 163 7.70 -12.92 21.74
CA GLU A 163 7.30 -13.52 23.03
C GLU A 163 7.33 -15.06 22.99
N GLU A 164 7.15 -15.70 21.82
CA GLU A 164 7.29 -17.17 21.68
C GLU A 164 8.75 -17.69 21.72
N ILE A 165 9.74 -16.81 21.69
CA ILE A 165 11.18 -17.18 21.63
C ILE A 165 11.84 -17.05 23.01
N GLU A 166 11.17 -16.43 23.99
CA GLU A 166 11.58 -16.34 25.40
C GLU A 166 10.84 -17.38 26.25
#